data_AF-A0A961PSN6-F1
#
_entry.id   AF-A0A961PSN6-F1
#
_cell.length_a   1.000
_cell.length_b   1.000
_cell.length_c   1.000
_cell.angle_alpha   90.00
_cell.angle_beta   90.00
_cell.angle_gamma   90.00
#
_symmetry.space_group_name_H-M   'P 1'
#
loop_
_entity.id
_entity.type
_entity.pdbx_description
1 polymer ?
#
loop_
_entity_poly.entity_id
_entity_poly.type
_entity_poly.pdbx_seq_one_letter_code
_entity_poly.pdbx_strand_id
1 'polypeptide(L)' 'MTSLDKVRGVGASLERALREHGIATAEDLAAKTPGDLALVPKIGSARAPALIASARALVAAG' A
#
# COMPACT_ATOMS: atom_id res chain seq x y z
N MET A 1 -1.31 6.13 -12.88
CA MET A 1 -0.24 6.33 -11.88
C MET A 1 -0.79 7.05 -10.66
N THR A 2 -1.46 6.29 -9.80
CA THR A 2 -2.09 6.82 -8.58
C THR A 2 -1.07 6.80 -7.44
N SER A 3 -0.86 7.95 -6.80
CA SER A 3 0.10 8.07 -5.69
C SER A 3 -0.34 7.25 -4.48
N LEU A 4 0.63 6.60 -3.83
CA LEU A 4 0.41 5.81 -2.62
C LEU A 4 -0.13 6.64 -1.45
N ASP A 5 0.31 7.89 -1.31
CA ASP A 5 -0.19 8.85 -0.31
C ASP A 5 -1.72 9.07 -0.35
N LYS A 6 -2.37 8.83 -1.49
CA LYS A 6 -3.84 8.94 -1.60
C LYS A 6 -4.60 7.73 -1.07
N VAL A 7 -3.92 6.61 -0.82
CA VAL A 7 -4.54 5.41 -0.28
C VAL A 7 -4.85 5.62 1.20
N ARG A 8 -6.12 5.46 1.57
CA ARG A 8 -6.57 5.67 2.95
C ARG A 8 -5.85 4.69 3.89
N GLY A 9 -5.05 5.22 4.83
CA GLY A 9 -4.22 4.43 5.74
C GLY A 9 -2.74 4.30 5.32
N VAL A 10 -2.38 4.77 4.12
CA VAL A 10 -0.99 5.02 3.74
C VAL A 10 -0.62 6.42 4.21
N GLY A 11 0.38 6.52 5.08
CA GLY A 11 1.00 7.80 5.42
C GLY A 11 2.41 7.88 4.84
N ALA A 12 3.04 9.06 4.89
CA ALA A 12 4.38 9.30 4.35
C ALA A 12 5.46 8.30 4.84
N SER A 13 5.35 7.80 6.08
CA SER A 13 6.26 6.75 6.59
C SER A 13 6.11 5.43 5.83
N LEU A 14 4.88 5.11 5.44
CA LEU A 14 4.55 3.89 4.77
C LEU A 14 4.88 3.96 3.29
N GLU A 15 4.52 5.06 2.63
CA GLU A 15 4.88 5.29 1.23
C GLU A 15 6.39 5.12 1.03
N ARG A 16 7.20 5.66 1.94
CA ARG A 16 8.66 5.54 1.87
C ARG A 16 9.12 4.09 1.99
N ALA A 17 8.60 3.33 2.96
CA ALA A 17 8.95 1.92 3.13
C ALA A 17 8.51 1.08 1.92
N LEU A 18 7.32 1.36 1.36
CA LEU A 18 6.86 0.72 0.13
C LEU A 18 7.79 1.03 -1.04
N ARG A 19 8.19 2.29 -1.22
CA ARG A 19 9.12 2.70 -2.27
C ARG A 19 10.48 2.03 -2.13
N GLU A 20 10.97 1.84 -0.91
CA GLU A 20 12.20 1.07 -0.64
C GLU A 20 12.05 -0.41 -1.03
N HIS A 21 10.84 -0.95 -0.96
CA HIS A 21 10.48 -2.28 -1.45
C HIS A 21 10.13 -2.33 -2.95
N GLY A 22 10.32 -1.23 -3.69
CA GLY A 22 10.02 -1.13 -5.13
C GLY A 22 8.57 -0.79 -5.46
N ILE A 23 7.74 -0.57 -4.44
CA ILE A 23 6.31 -0.27 -4.58
C ILE A 23 6.15 1.24 -4.62
N ALA A 24 6.00 1.82 -5.82
CA ALA A 24 5.92 3.27 -6.00
C ALA A 24 4.49 3.81 -6.19
N THR A 25 3.53 2.96 -6.55
CA THR A 25 2.16 3.35 -6.92
C THR A 25 1.10 2.50 -6.22
N ALA A 26 -0.13 3.03 -6.13
CA ALA A 26 -1.27 2.28 -5.59
C ALA A 26 -1.55 1.00 -6.40
N GLU A 27 -1.24 1.00 -7.69
CA GLU A 27 -1.36 -0.15 -8.60
C GLU A 27 -0.39 -1.28 -8.19
N ASP A 28 0.86 -0.91 -7.88
CA ASP A 28 1.88 -1.86 -7.42
C ASP A 28 1.54 -2.40 -6.02
N LEU A 29 1.05 -1.52 -5.13
CA LEU A 29 0.56 -1.91 -3.82
C LEU A 29 -0.68 -2.85 -3.90
N ALA A 30 -1.58 -2.59 -4.85
CA ALA A 30 -2.77 -3.41 -5.11
C ALA A 30 -2.43 -4.81 -5.66
N ALA A 31 -1.30 -4.92 -6.38
CA ALA A 31 -0.76 -6.16 -6.92
C ALA A 31 0.04 -6.98 -5.89
N LYS A 32 0.55 -6.34 -4.83
CA LYS A 32 1.27 -7.01 -3.74
C LYS A 32 0.36 -7.80 -2.80
N THR A 33 0.96 -8.76 -2.09
CA THR A 33 0.25 -9.62 -1.14
C THR A 33 0.29 -9.03 0.27
N PRO A 34 -0.72 -9.31 1.11
CA PRO A 34 -0.75 -8.81 2.49
C PRO A 34 0.41 -9.37 3.34
N GLY A 35 0.95 -10.53 2.97
CA GLY A 35 2.12 -11.12 3.63
C GLY A 35 3.40 -10.32 3.39
N ASP A 36 3.63 -9.87 2.14
CA ASP A 36 4.80 -9.04 1.78
C ASP A 36 4.73 -7.68 2.50
N LEU A 37 3.52 -7.11 2.58
CA LEU A 37 3.29 -5.87 3.32
C LEU A 37 3.40 -6.06 4.83
N ALA A 38 3.02 -7.21 5.39
CA ALA A 38 3.17 -7.49 6.83
C ALA A 38 4.64 -7.60 7.29
N LEU A 39 5.57 -7.81 6.36
CA LEU A 39 7.01 -7.74 6.62
C LEU A 39 7.52 -6.30 6.70
N VAL A 40 6.76 -5.33 6.19
CA VAL A 40 7.14 -3.93 6.21
C VAL A 40 6.99 -3.39 7.65
N PRO A 41 8.06 -2.89 8.27
CA PRO A 41 7.97 -2.30 9.60
C PRO A 41 6.96 -1.15 9.57
N LYS A 42 6.01 -1.17 10.52
CA LYS A 42 4.83 -0.29 10.66
C LYS A 42 3.55 -0.74 9.94
N ILE A 43 3.59 -1.76 9.07
CA ILE A 43 2.39 -2.48 8.64
C ILE A 43 2.22 -3.69 9.54
N GLY A 44 1.31 -3.59 10.51
CA GLY A 44 0.83 -4.79 11.16
C GLY A 44 0.03 -5.64 10.17
N SER A 45 0.05 -6.96 10.33
CA SER A 45 -0.77 -7.91 9.55
C SER A 45 -2.26 -7.56 9.54
N ALA A 46 -2.74 -6.82 10.56
CA ALA A 46 -4.10 -6.31 10.63
C ALA A 46 -4.40 -5.18 9.63
N ARG A 47 -3.40 -4.36 9.27
CA ARG A 47 -3.55 -3.21 8.36
C ARG A 47 -3.21 -3.53 6.92
N ALA A 48 -2.33 -4.50 6.67
CA ALA A 48 -1.97 -4.95 5.32
C ALA A 48 -3.19 -5.23 4.40
N PRO A 49 -4.18 -6.06 4.81
CA PRO A 49 -5.33 -6.34 3.94
C PRO A 49 -6.23 -5.12 3.73
N ALA A 50 -6.43 -4.29 4.75
CA ALA A 50 -7.23 -3.06 4.63
C ALA A 50 -6.57 -2.03 3.70
N LEU A 51 -5.24 -1.98 3.70
CA LEU A 51 -4.45 -1.10 2.84
C LEU A 51 -4.54 -1.55 1.38
N ILE A 52 -4.41 -2.85 1.11
CA ILE A 52 -4.58 -3.43 -0.24
C ILE A 52 -6.01 -3.20 -0.74
N ALA A 53 -7.01 -3.38 0.11
CA ALA A 53 -8.40 -3.12 -0.26
C ALA A 53 -8.61 -1.64 -0.62
N SER A 54 -8.01 -0.73 0.14
CA SER A 54 -8.06 0.72 -0.12
C SER A 54 -7.32 1.08 -1.41
N ALA A 55 -6.15 0.49 -1.68
CA ALA A 55 -5.43 0.66 -2.93
C ALA A 55 -6.22 0.10 -4.12
N ARG A 56 -6.78 -1.11 -3.94
CA ARG A 56 -7.91 -1.75 -4.66
C ARG A 56 -8.91 -0.73 -5.17
N ALA A 57 -9.62 -0.14 -4.21
CA ALA A 57 -10.70 0.79 -4.45
C ALA A 57 -10.21 2.07 -5.14
N LEU A 58 -9.03 2.59 -4.78
CA LEU A 58 -8.48 3.80 -5.37
C LEU A 58 -8.07 3.61 -6.83
N VAL A 59 -7.49 2.46 -7.17
CA VAL A 59 -7.12 2.09 -8.55
C VAL A 59 -8.37 1.81 -9.38
N ALA A 60 -9.38 1.16 -8.81
CA ALA A 60 -10.64 0.89 -9.51
C ALA A 60 -11.54 2.12 -9.68
N ALA A 61 -11.38 3.15 -8.84
CA ALA A 61 -12.14 4.39 -8.88
C ALA A 61 -11.44 5.52 -9.67
N GLY A 62 -10.22 5.27 -10.17
CA GLY A 62 -9.37 6.26 -10.84
C GLY A 62 -9.19 5.99 -12.33
#